data_AF-A0A078GUL1-F1
#
_entry.id   AF-A0A078GUL1-F1
#
_cell.length_a   1.000
_cell.length_b   1.000
_cell.length_c   1.000
_cell.angle_alpha   90.00
_cell.angle_beta   90.00
_cell.angle_gamma   90.00
#
_symmetry.space_group_name_H-M   'P 1'
#
loop_
_entity.id
_entity.type
_entity.pdbx_description
1 polymer ?
#
loop_
_entity_poly.entity_id
_entity_poly.type
_entity_poly.pdbx_seq_one_letter_code
_entity_poly.pdbx_strand_id
1 'polypeptide(L)' 'MFSSLPDEIIENILARISRWNYPSLSLVSKRFHSLLSSMDIYRARSQIGSNETCLYIWLKLPGHPCASWFSVL' A
#
# COMPACT_ATOMS: atom_id res chain seq x y z
N MET A 1 13.75 -14.49 5.02
CA MET A 1 12.64 -15.43 4.69
C MET A 1 11.70 -14.90 3.61
N PHE A 2 11.33 -13.62 3.55
CA PHE A 2 10.58 -13.08 2.39
C PHE A 2 11.42 -12.82 1.13
N SER A 3 12.75 -12.76 1.26
CA SER A 3 13.66 -12.47 0.15
C SER A 3 13.60 -13.46 -1.02
N SER A 4 13.23 -14.72 -0.77
CA SER A 4 13.16 -15.77 -1.79
C SER A 4 11.78 -15.96 -2.41
N LEU A 5 10.74 -15.29 -1.90
CA LEU A 5 9.40 -15.39 -2.46
C LEU A 5 9.26 -14.49 -3.70
N PRO A 6 8.44 -14.88 -4.68
CA PRO A 6 7.99 -13.98 -5.74
C PRO A 6 7.19 -12.78 -5.18
N ASP A 7 7.30 -11.64 -5.85
CA ASP A 7 6.61 -10.41 -5.46
C ASP A 7 5.09 -10.57 -5.45
N GLU A 8 4.53 -11.31 -6.42
CA GLU A 8 3.09 -11.62 -6.49
C GLU A 8 2.57 -12.32 -5.22
N ILE A 9 3.36 -13.22 -4.64
CA ILE A 9 2.97 -13.91 -3.40
C ILE A 9 3.01 -12.93 -2.23
N ILE A 10 4.03 -12.07 -2.17
CA ILE A 10 4.13 -11.05 -1.11
C ILE A 10 2.99 -10.05 -1.22
N GLU A 11 2.65 -9.57 -2.42
CA GLU A 11 1.51 -8.69 -2.65
C GLU A 11 0.20 -9.34 -2.19
N ASN A 12 0.00 -10.62 -2.51
CA ASN A 12 -1.20 -11.35 -2.07
C ASN A 12 -1.28 -11.47 -0.54
N ILE A 13 -0.15 -11.63 0.14
CA ILE A 13 -0.07 -11.60 1.61
C ILE A 13 -0.39 -10.19 2.13
N LEU A 14 0.27 -9.16 1.59
CA LEU A 14 0.06 -7.76 1.97
C LEU A 14 -1.39 -7.30 1.74
N ALA A 15 -2.06 -7.80 0.69
CA ALA A 15 -3.44 -7.47 0.36
C ALA A 15 -4.44 -7.99 1.42
N ARG A 16 -4.08 -9.04 2.16
CA ARG A 16 -4.87 -9.54 3.30
C ARG A 16 -4.60 -8.81 4.60
N ILE A 17 -3.50 -8.08 4.69
CA ILE A 17 -3.14 -7.32 5.89
C ILE A 17 -3.86 -5.97 5.84
N SER A 18 -4.22 -5.47 7.01
CA SER A 18 -4.84 -4.17 7.12
C SER A 18 -3.94 -3.02 6.70
N ARG A 19 -4.50 -2.00 6.02
CA ARG A 19 -3.78 -0.79 5.58
C ARG A 19 -3.16 -0.01 6.73
N TRP A 20 -3.70 -0.15 7.94
CA TRP A 20 -3.12 0.39 9.17
C TRP A 20 -1.67 -0.04 9.39
N ASN A 21 -1.28 -1.23 8.91
CA ASN A 21 0.07 -1.75 9.06
C ASN A 21 1.01 -1.36 7.90
N TYR A 22 0.50 -0.76 6.82
CA TYR A 22 1.30 -0.46 5.62
C TYR A 22 2.44 0.53 5.89
N PRO A 23 2.26 1.61 6.69
CA PRO A 23 3.38 2.49 7.05
C PRO A 23 4.52 1.73 7.73
N SER A 24 4.20 0.85 8.68
CA SER A 24 5.21 0.04 9.38
C SER A 24 5.86 -0.99 8.47
N LEU A 25 5.08 -1.69 7.64
CA LEU A 25 5.56 -2.71 6.71
C LEU A 25 6.45 -2.13 5.61
N SER A 26 6.15 -0.91 5.16
CA SER A 26 6.94 -0.14 4.19
C SER A 26 8.37 0.12 4.68
N LEU A 27 8.57 0.25 6.00
CA LEU A 27 9.88 0.48 6.60
C LEU A 27 10.73 -0.79 6.78
N VAL A 28 10.12 -1.98 6.65
CA VAL A 28 10.82 -3.25 6.88
C VAL A 28 11.86 -3.52 5.80
N SER A 29 11.56 -3.19 4.53
CA SER A 29 12.52 -3.34 3.43
C SER A 29 12.12 -2.50 2.21
N LYS A 30 13.11 -2.20 1.36
CA LYS A 30 12.89 -1.54 0.06
C LYS A 30 11.90 -2.28 -0.83
N ARG A 31 11.87 -3.61 -0.76
CA ARG A 31 10.93 -4.43 -1.54
C ARG A 31 9.50 -4.21 -1.09
N PHE A 32 9.25 -4.26 0.21
CA PHE A 32 7.92 -4.00 0.77
C PHE A 32 7.45 -2.57 0.45
N HIS A 33 8.34 -1.58 0.57
CA HIS A 33 8.06 -0.21 0.17
C HIS A 33 7.60 -0.13 -1.30
N SER A 34 8.34 -0.76 -2.20
CA SER A 34 8.04 -0.76 -3.64
C SER A 34 6.69 -1.41 -3.95
N LEU A 35 6.39 -2.56 -3.35
CA LEU A 35 5.13 -3.27 -3.57
C LEU A 35 3.94 -2.49 -3.02
N LEU A 36 4.07 -1.89 -1.84
CA LEU A 36 3.01 -1.07 -1.22
C LEU A 36 2.77 0.25 -1.96
N SER A 37 3.77 0.73 -2.72
CA SER A 37 3.63 1.91 -3.58
C SER A 37 3.04 1.60 -4.96
N SER A 38 2.96 0.33 -5.37
CA SER A 38 2.39 -0.06 -6.67
C SER A 38 0.85 0.02 -6.65
N MET A 39 0.23 0.13 -7.83
CA MET A 39 -1.23 -0.07 -7.96
C MET A 39 -1.64 -1.55 -7.84
N ASP A 40 -0.71 -2.49 -8.01
CA ASP A 40 -1.00 -3.92 -8.02
C ASP A 40 -1.54 -4.43 -6.67
N ILE A 41 -1.06 -3.86 -5.55
CA ILE A 41 -1.60 -4.17 -4.23
C ILE A 41 -3.09 -3.81 -4.12
N TYR A 42 -3.52 -2.68 -4.71
CA TYR A 42 -4.92 -2.26 -4.69
C TYR A 42 -5.78 -3.16 -5.58
N ARG A 43 -5.25 -3.62 -6.73
CA ARG A 43 -5.91 -4.61 -7.57
C ARG A 43 -6.09 -5.93 -6.83
N ALA A 44 -5.04 -6.44 -6.19
CA ALA A 44 -5.07 -7.68 -5.43
C ALA A 44 -6.10 -7.62 -4.28
N ARG A 45 -6.16 -6.49 -3.55
CA ARG A 45 -7.18 -6.27 -2.51
C ARG A 45 -8.60 -6.30 -3.06
N SER A 46 -8.83 -5.63 -4.19
CA SER A 46 -10.14 -5.61 -4.83
C SER A 46 -10.58 -7.01 -5.26
N GLN A 47 -9.66 -7.85 -5.75
CA GLN A 47 -9.95 -9.23 -6.13
C GLN A 47 -10.28 -10.12 -4.93
N ILE A 48 -9.60 -9.90 -3.79
CA ILE A 48 -9.81 -10.67 -2.55
C ILE A 48 -11.09 -10.21 -1.81
N GLY A 49 -11.61 -9.01 -2.12
CA GLY A 49 -12.72 -8.42 -1.37
C GLY A 49 -12.29 -7.86 -0.01
N SER A 50 -11.01 -7.54 0.15
CA SER A 50 -10.42 -6.97 1.37
C SER A 50 -10.76 -5.48 1.49
N ASN A 51 -12.04 -5.20 1.71
CA ASN A 51 -12.56 -3.84 1.84
C ASN A 51 -12.34 -3.33 3.26
N GLU A 52 -11.61 -2.22 3.35
CA GLU A 52 -11.46 -1.46 4.57
C GLU A 52 -11.94 -0.04 4.32
N THR A 53 -12.65 0.53 5.27
CA THR A 53 -13.03 1.95 5.21
C THR A 53 -11.75 2.77 5.39
N CYS A 54 -11.31 3.47 4.35
CA CYS A 54 -10.24 4.46 4.46
C CYS A 54 -10.69 5.76 3.83
N LEU A 55 -10.34 6.86 4.48
CA LEU A 55 -10.61 8.19 3.98
C LEU A 55 -9.46 8.62 3.08
N TYR A 56 -9.78 8.84 1.81
CA TYR A 56 -8.83 9.43 0.88
C TYR A 56 -9.09 10.93 0.82
N ILE A 57 -8.06 11.70 1.14
CA ILE A 57 -8.09 13.15 1.01
C ILE A 57 -7.12 13.60 -0.08
N TRP A 58 -7.59 14.51 -0.90
CA TRP A 58 -6.79 15.18 -1.91
C TRP A 58 -6.20 16.45 -1.31
N LEU A 59 -4.90 16.44 -1.00
CA LEU A 59 -4.23 17.57 -0.36
C LEU A 59 -3.27 18.23 -1.34
N LYS A 60 -3.36 19.56 -1.44
CA LYS A 60 -2.36 20.40 -2.10
C LYS A 60 -1.50 21.04 -1.02
N LEU A 61 -0.31 20.48 -0.78
CA LEU A 61 0.62 21.01 0.22
C LEU A 61 1.38 22.22 -0.34
N PRO A 62 1.63 23.25 0.48
CA PRO A 62 2.49 24.36 0.08
C PRO A 62 3.90 23.84 -0.21
N GLY A 63 4.42 24.10 -1.41
CA GLY A 63 5.71 23.59 -1.90
C GLY A 63 5.62 22.36 -2.81
N HIS A 64 4.46 21.73 -2.93
CA HIS A 64 4.22 20.68 -3.93
C HIS A 64 3.49 21.26 -5.16
N PRO A 65 4.03 21.10 -6.39
CA PRO A 65 3.42 21.66 -7.59
C PRO A 65 2.05 21.03 -7.91
N CYS A 66 1.87 19.76 -7.54
CA CYS A 66 0.64 19.01 -7.72
C CYS A 66 0.07 18.54 -6.38
N ALA A 67 -1.25 18.49 -6.30
CA ALA A 67 -1.93 17.83 -5.20
C ALA A 67 -1.77 16.32 -5.30
N SER A 68 -1.75 15.65 -4.15
CA SER A 68 -1.57 14.20 -4.05
C SER A 68 -2.70 13.58 -3.24
N TRP A 69 -3.03 12.33 -3.54
CA TRP A 69 -3.91 11.53 -2.71
C TRP A 69 -3.17 11.09 -1.44
N PHE A 70 -3.77 11.36 -0.29
CA PHE A 70 -3.34 10.83 0.99
C PHE A 70 -4.45 9.94 1.53
N SER A 71 -4.10 8.75 1.97
CA SER A 71 -4.96 7.97 2.83
C SER A 71 -4.78 8.48 4.26
N VAL A 72 -5.78 9.16 4.80
CA VAL A 72 -5.87 9.38 6.24
C VAL A 72 -6.60 8.19 6.81
N LEU A 73 -5.84 7.41 7.56
CA LEU A 73 -6.33 6.29 8.33
C LEU A 73 -6.94 6.87 9.62
#